data_AF-A0A7X8ZNY7-F1
#
_entry.id   AF-A0A7X8ZNY7-F1
#
_cell.length_a   1.000
_cell.length_b   1.000
_cell.length_c   1.000
_cell.angle_alpha   90.00
_cell.angle_beta   90.00
_cell.angle_gamma   90.00
#
_symmetry.space_group_name_H-M   'P 1'
#
loop_
_entity.id
_entity.type
_entity.pdbx_description
1 polymer ?
#
loop_
_entity_poly.entity_id
_entity_poly.type
_entity_poly.pdbx_seq_one_letter_code
_entity_poly.pdbx_strand_id
1 'polypeptide(L)' 'FTSGGNPILLLFVGILGGMAIGLSAFLQGKVAACAADALAETGKGTANYFIVIGIVETVALFTLVFCLLLL' A
#
# COMPACT_ATOMS: atom_id res chain seq x y z
N PHE A 1 -18.49 14.14 18.89
CA PHE A 1 -17.98 13.91 17.53
C PHE A 1 -18.55 14.98 16.62
N THR A 2 -17.99 16.19 16.70
CA THR A 2 -18.45 17.32 15.89
C THR A 2 -18.02 17.09 14.44
N SER A 3 -19.01 16.85 13.59
CA SER A 3 -18.85 16.77 12.13
C SER A 3 -18.56 18.17 11.57
N GLY A 4 -17.37 18.70 11.86
CA GLY A 4 -16.92 20.04 11.45
C GLY A 4 -16.01 20.03 10.22
N GLY A 5 -15.61 18.85 9.73
CA GLY A 5 -14.85 18.70 8.50
C GLY A 5 -15.75 18.89 7.28
N ASN A 6 -15.26 19.62 6.27
CA ASN A 6 -16.01 19.81 5.03
C ASN A 6 -16.31 18.43 4.40
N PRO A 7 -17.59 18.04 4.25
CA PRO A 7 -17.98 16.68 3.84
C PRO A 7 -17.44 16.28 2.47
N ILE A 8 -17.22 17.26 1.59
CA ILE A 8 -16.60 17.04 0.28
C ILE A 8 -15.12 16.67 0.44
N LEU A 9 -14.42 17.32 1.37
CA LEU A 9 -13.01 17.06 1.66
C LEU A 9 -12.80 15.64 2.22
N LEU A 10 -13.68 15.23 3.14
CA LEU A 10 -13.72 13.86 3.70
C LEU A 10 -13.94 12.79 2.61
N LEU A 11 -14.84 13.07 1.66
CA LEU A 11 -15.11 12.18 0.53
C LEU A 11 -13.92 12.07 -0.42
N PHE A 12 -13.26 13.19 -0.73
CA PHE A 12 -12.05 13.19 -1.55
C PHE A 12 -10.88 12.46 -0.88
N VAL A 13 -10.66 12.67 0.43
CA VAL A 13 -9.63 11.95 1.19
C VAL A 13 -9.90 10.45 1.17
N GLY A 14 -11.14 10.01 1.34
CA GLY A 14 -11.51 8.60 1.27
C GLY A 14 -11.29 7.98 -0.11
N ILE A 15 -11.74 8.65 -1.18
CA ILE A 15 -11.64 8.13 -2.55
C ILE A 15 -10.19 8.13 -3.04
N LEU A 16 -9.48 9.25 -2.92
CA LEU A 16 -8.09 9.36 -3.38
C LEU A 16 -7.14 8.51 -2.53
N GLY A 17 -7.36 8.48 -1.22
CA GLY A 17 -6.63 7.62 -0.29
C GLY A 17 -6.81 6.15 -0.61
N GLY A 18 -8.06 5.72 -0.79
CA GLY A 18 -8.39 4.34 -1.18
C GLY A 18 -7.81 3.96 -2.54
N MET A 19 -7.85 4.87 -3.53
CA MET A 19 -7.28 4.63 -4.84
C MET A 19 -5.75 4.50 -4.81
N ALA A 20 -5.07 5.35 -4.04
CA ALA A 20 -3.62 5.29 -3.85
C ALA A 20 -3.19 3.99 -3.14
N ILE A 21 -3.91 3.55 -2.10
CA ILE A 21 -3.66 2.26 -1.44
C ILE A 21 -3.92 1.10 -2.41
N GLY A 22 -5.01 1.16 -3.19
CA GLY A 22 -5.34 0.13 -4.18
C GLY A 22 -4.27 -0.02 -5.27
N LEU A 23 -3.72 1.09 -5.76
CA LEU A 23 -2.60 1.07 -6.71
C LEU A 23 -1.32 0.50 -6.09
N SER A 24 -1.03 0.81 -4.82
CA SER A 24 0.10 0.23 -4.09
C SER A 24 -0.04 -1.30 -3.96
N ALA A 25 -1.23 -1.77 -3.57
CA ALA A 25 -1.51 -3.20 -3.43
C ALA A 25 -1.35 -3.96 -4.77
N PHE A 26 -1.75 -3.34 -5.89
CA PHE A 26 -1.55 -3.93 -7.22
C PHE A 26 -0.06 -4.15 -7.54
N LEU A 27 0.80 -3.19 -7.21
CA LEU A 27 2.25 -3.31 -7.42
C LEU A 27 2.87 -4.37 -6.52
N GLN A 28 2.45 -4.43 -5.25
CA GLN A 28 2.91 -5.47 -4.32
C GLN A 28 2.50 -6.86 -4.79
N GLY A 29 1.29 -7.02 -5.32
CA GLY A 29 0.82 -8.29 -5.89
C GLY A 29 1.70 -8.77 -7.04
N LYS A 30 2.11 -7.86 -7.94
CA LYS A 30 3.04 -8.19 -9.03
C LYS A 30 4.43 -8.57 -8.52
N VAL A 31 4.95 -7.82 -7.55
CA VAL A 31 6.27 -8.09 -6.95
C VAL A 31 6.26 -9.42 -6.19
N ALA A 32 5.18 -9.72 -5.46
CA ALA A 32 4.99 -10.96 -4.74
C ALA A 32 4.89 -12.17 -5.68
N ALA A 33 4.21 -12.03 -6.83
CA ALA A 33 4.17 -13.09 -7.85
C ALA A 33 5.59 -13.40 -8.38
N CYS A 34 6.34 -12.37 -8.75
CA CYS A 34 7.71 -12.52 -9.25
C CYS A 34 8.66 -13.10 -8.18
N ALA A 35 8.49 -12.70 -6.93
CA ALA A 35 9.19 -13.26 -5.77
C ALA A 35 8.86 -14.74 -5.55
N ALA A 36 7.59 -15.14 -5.73
CA ALA A 36 7.15 -16.53 -5.60
C ALA A 36 7.75 -17.40 -6.70
N ASP A 37 7.75 -16.92 -7.94
CA ASP A 37 8.39 -17.63 -9.08
C ASP A 37 9.90 -17.80 -8.84
N ALA A 38 10.60 -16.72 -8.48
CA ALA A 38 12.04 -16.77 -8.19
C ALA A 38 12.38 -17.67 -6.99
N LEU A 39 11.51 -17.68 -5.96
CA LEU A 39 11.68 -18.58 -4.82
C LEU A 39 11.44 -20.04 -5.20
N ALA A 40 10.45 -20.32 -6.07
CA ALA A 40 10.17 -21.67 -6.56
C ALA A 40 11.34 -22.23 -7.39
N GLU A 41 12.01 -21.41 -8.20
CA GLU A 41 13.15 -21.83 -9.02
C GLU A 41 14.45 -21.96 -8.21
N THR A 42 14.71 -21.05 -7.26
CA THR A 42 16.01 -20.99 -6.57
C THR A 42 16.03 -21.63 -5.19
N GLY A 43 14.87 -21.73 -4.52
CA GLY A 43 14.73 -22.21 -3.15
C GLY A 43 15.48 -21.40 -2.09
N LYS A 44 16.04 -20.24 -2.45
CA LYS A 44 16.92 -19.41 -1.61
C LYS A 44 16.50 -17.94 -1.70
N GLY A 45 16.83 -17.14 -0.69
CA GLY A 45 16.61 -15.70 -0.72
C GLY A 45 15.21 -15.23 -0.34
N THR A 46 14.36 -16.09 0.25
CA THR A 46 13.02 -15.75 0.75
C THR A 46 12.99 -14.46 1.58
N ALA A 47 13.97 -14.27 2.46
CA ALA A 47 14.08 -13.06 3.28
C ALA A 47 14.30 -11.80 2.43
N ASN A 48 15.12 -11.87 1.38
CA ASN A 48 15.39 -10.75 0.49
C ASN A 48 14.15 -10.38 -0.34
N TYR A 49 13.39 -11.39 -0.77
CA TYR A 49 12.12 -11.18 -1.47
C TYR A 49 11.06 -10.54 -0.55
N PHE A 50 10.99 -10.95 0.72
CA PHE A 50 10.11 -10.33 1.71
C PHE A 50 10.46 -8.87 1.98
N ILE A 51 11.76 -8.56 2.07
CA ILE A 51 12.24 -7.18 2.24
C ILE A 51 11.78 -6.30 1.06
N VAL A 52 11.89 -6.80 -0.16
CA VAL A 52 11.45 -6.07 -1.36
C VAL A 52 9.94 -5.82 -1.35
N ILE A 53 9.13 -6.81 -0.98
CA ILE A 53 7.67 -6.62 -0.83
C ILE A 53 7.38 -5.58 0.27
N GLY A 54 8.09 -5.63 1.39
CA GLY A 54 7.98 -4.68 2.49
C GLY A 54 8.40 -3.24 2.12
N ILE A 55 9.32 -3.07 1.18
CA ILE A 55 9.65 -1.74 0.65
C ILE A 55 8.47 -1.15 -0.13
N VAL A 56 7.80 -1.95 -0.95
CA VAL A 56 6.60 -1.49 -1.70
C VAL A 56 5.43 -1.20 -0.74
N GLU A 57 5.36 -1.86 0.42
CA GLU A 57 4.40 -1.56 1.49
C GLU A 57 4.51 -0.16 2.07
N THR A 58 5.71 0.43 2.08
CA THR A 58 5.89 1.77 2.64
C THR A 58 5.02 2.82 1.95
N VAL A 59 4.74 2.68 0.64
CA VAL A 59 3.89 3.60 -0.13
C VAL A 59 2.43 3.58 0.35
N ALA A 60 1.91 2.39 0.65
CA ALA A 60 0.57 2.22 1.23
C ALA A 60 0.51 2.81 2.64
N LEU A 61 1.52 2.54 3.47
CA LEU A 61 1.57 3.07 4.83
C LEU A 61 1.72 4.59 4.87
N PHE A 62 2.51 5.20 3.98
CA PHE A 62 2.57 6.65 3.86
C PHE A 62 1.23 7.25 3.46
N THR A 63 0.55 6.65 2.47
CA THR A 63 -0.78 7.10 2.05
C THR A 63 -1.78 7.02 3.20
N LEU A 64 -1.78 5.92 3.96
CA LEU A 64 -2.62 5.74 5.14
C LEU A 64 -2.37 6.85 6.18
N VAL A 65 -1.11 7.12 6.51
CA VAL A 65 -0.74 8.14 7.50
C VAL A 65 -1.14 9.53 7.01
N PHE A 66 -0.92 9.88 5.75
CA PHE A 66 -1.35 11.17 5.20
C PHE A 66 -2.88 11.33 5.20
N CYS A 67 -3.62 10.28 4.86
CA CYS A 67 -5.08 10.29 4.96
C CYS A 67 -5.57 10.48 6.39
N LEU A 68 -4.94 9.83 7.37
CA LEU A 68 -5.29 9.99 8.79
C LEU A 68 -4.96 11.40 9.32
N LEU A 69 -3.90 12.03 8.83
CA LEU A 69 -3.54 13.41 9.22
C LEU A 69 -4.45 14.48 8.59
N LEU A 70 -5.08 14.16 7.44
CA LEU A 70 -5.99 15.05 6.73
C LEU A 70 -7.45 14.99 7.22
N LEU A 71 -7.78 13.99 8.04
CA LEU A 71 -9.14 13.66 8.51
C LEU A 71 -9.40 14.22 9.90
#